data_AF-A0A951CAS1-F1
#
_entry.id   AF-A0A951CAS1-F1
#
_cell.length_a   1.000
_cell.length_b   1.000
_cell.length_c   1.000
_cell.angle_alpha   90.00
_cell.angle_beta   90.00
_cell.angle_gamma   90.00
#
_symmetry.space_group_name_H-M   'P 1'
#
loop_
_entity.id
_entity.type
_entity.pdbx_description
1 polymer ?
#
loop_
_entity_poly.entity_id
_entity_poly.type
_entity_poly.pdbx_seq_one_letter_code
_entity_poly.pdbx_strand_id
1 'polypeptide(L)'
;AVWVEAGAAYVDVRGAGGFASDTCFAGTTSWNAPCLTWRHEIDAHPGEGGVDVGHITFDGDDLIEQGDFIAGKQVPYRERWRRLGGPLGPVLAADTADGAGLSVRVGNHAATVVDRTPAGGTLSARYQMWTGRRWVTEVAVGDGDDVGVLPGPLDSDAPLPPSWRWRYPLA
;
A
#
# COMPACT_ATOMS: atom_id res chain seq x y z
N ALA A 1 -7.39 6.98 3.72
CA ALA A 1 -6.55 5.79 3.47
C ALA A 1 -7.00 5.14 2.17
N VAL A 2 -6.07 4.59 1.41
CA VAL A 2 -6.35 3.76 0.23
C VAL A 2 -5.39 2.58 0.26
N TRP A 3 -5.97 1.38 0.26
CA TRP A 3 -5.26 0.11 0.20
C TRP A 3 -5.43 -0.50 -1.19
N VAL A 4 -4.31 -0.87 -1.82
CA VAL A 4 -4.28 -1.63 -3.08
C VAL A 4 -3.48 -2.92 -2.85
N GLU A 5 -4.00 -4.05 -3.31
CA GLU A 5 -3.42 -5.38 -3.08
C GLU A 5 -3.41 -6.21 -4.37
N ALA A 6 -2.23 -6.68 -4.76
CA ALA A 6 -1.98 -7.50 -5.93
C ALA A 6 -1.45 -8.89 -5.51
N GLY A 7 -2.35 -9.87 -5.39
CA GLY A 7 -2.06 -11.13 -4.68
C GLY A 7 -1.66 -10.84 -3.24
N ALA A 8 -0.62 -11.48 -2.72
CA ALA A 8 -0.12 -11.16 -1.39
C ALA A 8 0.57 -9.78 -1.24
N ALA A 9 0.92 -9.05 -2.31
CA ALA A 9 1.64 -7.78 -2.18
C ALA A 9 0.68 -6.61 -2.01
N TYR A 10 0.91 -5.72 -1.04
CA TYR A 10 0.01 -4.59 -0.80
C TYR A 10 0.73 -3.28 -0.51
N VAL A 11 0.02 -2.17 -0.73
CA VAL A 11 0.40 -0.82 -0.34
C VAL A 11 -0.82 -0.12 0.27
N ASP A 12 -0.67 0.48 1.46
CA ASP A 12 -1.65 1.37 2.08
C ASP A 12 -1.08 2.81 2.14
N VAL A 13 -1.83 3.76 1.58
CA VAL A 13 -1.49 5.18 1.55
C VAL A 13 -2.53 5.98 2.33
N ARG A 14 -2.14 6.60 3.45
CA ARG A 14 -3.04 7.39 4.30
C ARG A 14 -2.65 8.88 4.25
N GLY A 15 -3.41 9.66 3.48
CA GLY A 15 -3.24 11.12 3.42
C GLY A 15 -3.70 11.85 4.69
N ALA A 16 -3.46 13.16 4.70
CA ALA A 16 -3.72 14.05 5.84
C ALA A 16 -5.19 14.11 6.30
N GLY A 17 -5.39 14.38 7.59
CA GLY A 17 -6.69 14.78 8.15
C GLY A 17 -7.63 13.66 8.61
N GLY A 18 -7.14 12.42 8.68
CA GLY A 18 -7.88 11.23 9.13
C GLY A 18 -7.29 10.53 10.37
N PHE A 19 -8.00 9.52 10.87
CA PHE A 19 -7.44 8.60 11.86
C PHE A 19 -6.25 7.85 11.26
N ALA A 20 -5.14 7.74 12.00
CA ALA A 20 -3.86 7.23 11.48
C ALA A 20 -3.46 7.90 10.15
N SER A 21 -3.69 9.22 10.02
CA SER A 21 -3.26 9.99 8.85
C SER A 21 -1.74 10.14 8.81
N ASP A 22 -1.26 10.43 7.60
CA ASP A 22 0.16 10.64 7.29
C ASP A 22 1.05 9.42 7.58
N THR A 23 0.44 8.24 7.71
CA THR A 23 1.17 6.96 7.73
C THR A 23 0.99 6.24 6.40
N CYS A 24 2.02 5.51 5.99
CA CYS A 24 2.00 4.67 4.80
C CYS A 24 2.85 3.45 5.08
N PHE A 25 2.40 2.30 4.59
CA PHE A 25 3.11 1.05 4.76
C PHE A 25 2.85 0.12 3.59
N ALA A 26 3.77 -0.81 3.40
CA ALA A 26 3.82 -1.69 2.26
C ALA A 26 4.45 -3.02 2.67
N GLY A 27 4.02 -4.11 2.03
CA GLY A 27 4.61 -5.41 2.27
C GLY A 27 3.72 -6.53 1.77
N THR A 28 3.54 -7.55 2.61
CA THR A 28 2.74 -8.72 2.25
C THR A 28 1.59 -9.00 3.20
N THR A 29 0.48 -9.49 2.65
CA THR A 29 -0.66 -10.02 3.37
C THR A 29 -0.66 -11.55 3.38
N SER A 30 -1.29 -12.15 4.40
CA SER A 30 -1.68 -13.56 4.39
C SER A 30 -3.03 -13.74 5.07
N TRP A 31 -3.90 -14.56 4.47
CA TRP A 31 -5.23 -14.85 4.99
C TRP A 31 -5.28 -16.19 5.70
N ASN A 32 -5.71 -16.19 6.96
CA ASN A 32 -6.05 -17.38 7.72
C ASN A 32 -7.36 -17.09 8.48
N ALA A 33 -8.47 -17.44 7.86
CA ALA A 33 -9.81 -17.02 8.31
C ALA A 33 -10.02 -17.24 9.82
N PRO A 34 -10.60 -16.25 10.53
CA PRO A 34 -11.11 -14.96 10.02
C PRO A 34 -10.06 -13.84 10.00
N CYS A 35 -8.77 -14.15 10.13
CA CYS A 35 -7.73 -13.15 10.30
C CYS A 35 -6.96 -12.86 9.01
N LEU A 36 -6.73 -11.57 8.77
CA LEU A 36 -5.74 -11.10 7.81
C LEU A 36 -4.50 -10.67 8.59
N THR A 37 -3.33 -11.07 8.11
CA THR A 37 -2.04 -10.68 8.68
C THR A 37 -1.31 -9.83 7.67
N TRP A 38 -0.87 -8.65 8.07
CA TRP A 38 0.01 -7.79 7.29
C TRP A 38 1.42 -7.90 7.85
N ARG A 39 2.39 -8.12 6.98
CA ARG A 39 3.81 -8.01 7.30
C ARG A 39 4.32 -6.76 6.62
N HIS A 40 4.68 -5.76 7.42
CA HIS A 40 5.18 -4.49 6.95
C HIS A 40 6.66 -4.65 6.61
N GLU A 41 6.98 -4.51 5.33
CA GLU A 41 8.35 -4.49 4.82
C GLU A 41 8.88 -3.07 4.75
N ILE A 42 7.97 -2.13 4.46
CA ILE A 42 8.19 -0.69 4.50
C ILE A 42 7.14 -0.09 5.43
N ASP A 43 7.58 0.71 6.40
CA ASP A 43 6.71 1.31 7.40
C ASP A 43 7.23 2.70 7.79
N ALA A 44 6.33 3.68 7.93
CA ALA A 44 6.66 4.99 8.47
C ALA A 44 7.09 4.94 9.95
N HIS A 45 6.74 3.86 10.67
CA HIS A 45 7.04 3.64 12.08
C HIS A 45 7.66 2.25 12.31
N PRO A 46 8.89 1.99 11.84
CA PRO A 46 9.50 0.65 11.81
C PRO A 46 9.74 0.01 13.19
N GLY A 47 9.55 0.75 14.29
CA GLY A 47 9.70 0.26 15.66
C GLY A 47 8.49 -0.50 16.22
N GLU A 48 7.37 -0.58 15.50
CA GLU A 48 6.07 -1.02 16.03
C GLU A 48 5.71 -2.50 15.78
N GLY A 49 6.66 -3.32 15.29
CA GLY A 49 6.54 -4.77 15.30
C GLY A 49 6.30 -5.45 13.96
N GLY A 50 6.22 -4.69 12.86
CA GLY A 50 6.31 -5.19 11.47
C GLY A 50 5.30 -6.26 11.06
N VAL A 51 4.40 -6.68 11.95
CA VAL A 51 3.36 -7.67 11.72
C VAL A 51 2.12 -7.26 12.48
N ASP A 52 1.06 -6.97 11.72
CA ASP A 52 -0.26 -6.63 12.23
C ASP A 52 -1.24 -7.77 11.92
N VAL A 53 -2.17 -8.03 12.84
CA VAL A 53 -3.22 -9.05 12.66
C VAL A 53 -4.57 -8.43 12.96
N GLY A 54 -5.45 -8.50 11.96
CA GLY A 54 -6.80 -7.94 12.02
C GLY A 54 -7.81 -9.05 11.84
N HIS A 55 -8.83 -9.05 12.70
CA HIS A 55 -9.99 -9.91 12.56
C HIS A 55 -10.93 -9.30 11.51
N ILE A 56 -11.18 -10.04 10.44
CA ILE A 56 -11.96 -9.56 9.30
C ILE A 56 -13.38 -10.13 9.33
N THR A 57 -14.34 -9.23 9.14
CA THR A 57 -15.73 -9.57 8.84
C THR A 57 -16.19 -8.76 7.64
N PHE A 58 -17.37 -9.06 7.12
CA PHE A 58 -17.96 -8.33 6.00
C PHE A 58 -19.33 -7.79 6.39
N ASP A 59 -19.61 -6.55 5.97
CA ASP A 59 -20.90 -5.88 6.12
C ASP A 59 -21.37 -5.45 4.71
N GLY A 60 -22.08 -6.37 4.05
CA GLY A 60 -22.32 -6.26 2.61
C GLY A 60 -21.02 -6.42 1.82
N ASP A 61 -20.73 -5.42 0.97
CA ASP A 61 -19.49 -5.37 0.17
C ASP A 61 -18.32 -4.68 0.89
N ASP A 62 -18.56 -4.11 2.07
CA ASP A 62 -17.53 -3.44 2.87
C ASP A 62 -16.80 -4.48 3.75
N LEU A 63 -15.48 -4.45 3.71
CA LEU A 63 -14.62 -5.23 4.61
C LEU A 63 -14.50 -4.49 5.94
N ILE A 64 -14.74 -5.18 7.04
CA ILE A 64 -14.62 -4.65 8.40
C ILE A 64 -13.42 -5.32 9.06
N GLU A 65 -12.43 -4.51 9.39
CA GLU A 65 -11.22 -4.93 10.11
C GLU A 65 -11.31 -4.47 11.56
N GLN A 66 -10.97 -5.37 12.49
CA GLN A 66 -10.96 -5.09 13.93
C GLN A 66 -9.73 -5.68 14.58
N GLY A 67 -9.20 -4.99 15.58
CA GLY A 67 -8.13 -5.50 16.44
C GLY A 67 -7.99 -4.66 17.69
N ASP A 68 -7.09 -5.08 18.58
CA ASP A 68 -6.86 -4.44 19.88
C ASP A 68 -5.49 -3.74 19.96
N PHE A 69 -4.78 -3.65 18.83
CA PHE A 69 -3.47 -3.04 18.73
C PHE A 69 -3.33 -2.29 17.42
N ILE A 70 -3.00 -1.00 17.48
CA ILE A 70 -2.80 -0.15 16.31
C ILE A 70 -1.77 0.93 16.63
N ALA A 71 -0.87 1.22 15.68
CA ALA A 71 0.14 2.26 15.81
C ALA A 71 0.90 2.21 17.16
N GLY A 72 1.42 1.02 17.49
CA GLY A 72 2.20 0.80 18.72
C GLY A 72 1.40 0.80 20.02
N LYS A 73 0.06 0.95 19.97
CA LYS A 73 -0.79 1.13 21.15
C LYS A 73 -1.83 0.04 21.25
N GLN A 74 -2.01 -0.49 22.45
CA GLN A 74 -3.10 -1.42 22.76
C GLN A 74 -4.42 -0.66 22.94
N VAL A 75 -5.06 -0.35 21.81
CA VAL A 75 -6.35 0.34 21.74
C VAL A 75 -7.23 -0.41 20.75
N PRO A 76 -8.49 -0.73 21.11
CA PRO A 76 -9.42 -1.35 20.16
C PRO A 76 -9.68 -0.41 18.99
N TYR A 77 -9.60 -0.95 17.78
CA TYR A 77 -9.90 -0.23 16.56
C TYR A 77 -10.91 -1.00 15.70
N ARG A 78 -11.55 -0.25 14.81
CA ARG A 78 -12.46 -0.78 13.79
C ARG A 78 -12.35 0.06 12.54
N GLU A 79 -11.76 -0.51 11.50
CA GLU A 79 -11.65 0.11 10.18
C GLU A 79 -12.70 -0.51 9.24
N ARG A 80 -13.34 0.34 8.42
CA ARG A 80 -14.28 -0.09 7.39
C ARG A 80 -13.70 0.27 6.03
N TRP A 81 -13.46 -0.74 5.22
CA TRP A 81 -12.84 -0.64 3.91
C TRP A 81 -13.89 -0.87 2.83
N ARG A 82 -14.17 0.19 2.07
CA ARG A 82 -15.06 0.10 0.90
C ARG A 82 -14.26 -0.30 -0.33
N ARG A 83 -14.74 -1.32 -1.03
CA ARG A 83 -14.17 -1.73 -2.32
C ARG A 83 -14.23 -0.58 -3.33
N LEU A 84 -13.09 -0.27 -3.94
CA LEU A 84 -13.03 0.65 -5.07
C LEU A 84 -13.55 -0.05 -6.34
N GLY A 85 -14.33 0.67 -7.14
CA GLY A 85 -14.88 0.16 -8.39
C GLY A 85 -13.91 0.27 -9.56
N GLY A 86 -13.99 -0.64 -10.53
CA GLY A 86 -13.14 -0.62 -11.71
C GLY A 86 -12.81 -2.02 -12.22
N PRO A 87 -12.05 -2.15 -13.31
CA PRO A 87 -11.55 -3.43 -13.75
C PRO A 87 -10.59 -4.01 -12.70
N LEU A 88 -10.60 -5.35 -12.56
CA LEU A 88 -9.71 -6.05 -11.63
C LEU A 88 -8.35 -6.42 -12.24
N GLY A 89 -8.18 -6.24 -13.55
CA GLY A 89 -6.93 -6.52 -14.27
C GLY A 89 -6.42 -5.27 -15.01
N PRO A 90 -5.10 -5.11 -15.18
CA PRO A 90 -4.04 -6.06 -14.79
C PRO A 90 -3.78 -6.06 -13.28
N VAL A 91 -3.17 -7.14 -12.77
CA VAL A 91 -2.74 -7.29 -11.37
C VAL A 91 -1.23 -7.43 -11.36
N LEU A 92 -0.53 -6.42 -10.84
CA LEU A 92 0.92 -6.28 -10.94
C LEU A 92 1.52 -5.82 -9.63
N ALA A 93 2.72 -6.30 -9.30
CA ALA A 93 3.53 -5.77 -8.21
C ALA A 93 5.01 -5.78 -8.60
N ALA A 94 5.74 -4.78 -8.12
CA ALA A 94 7.19 -4.65 -8.29
C ALA A 94 7.80 -4.08 -7.02
N ASP A 95 9.00 -4.54 -6.68
CA ASP A 95 9.79 -4.04 -5.55
C ASP A 95 11.15 -3.54 -6.03
N THR A 96 11.79 -2.69 -5.24
CA THR A 96 13.20 -2.35 -5.47
C THR A 96 14.11 -3.47 -4.99
N ALA A 97 15.26 -3.65 -5.63
CA ALA A 97 16.18 -4.73 -5.28
C ALA A 97 16.69 -4.67 -3.83
N ASP A 98 16.77 -3.47 -3.26
CA ASP A 98 17.17 -3.17 -1.88
C ASP A 98 16.01 -3.22 -0.87
N GLY A 99 14.77 -3.48 -1.32
CA GLY A 99 13.57 -3.52 -0.48
C GLY A 99 13.05 -2.15 -0.04
N ALA A 100 13.66 -1.05 -0.48
CA ALA A 100 13.26 0.30 -0.11
C ALA A 100 11.96 0.78 -0.77
N GLY A 101 11.45 0.10 -1.79
CA GLY A 101 10.24 0.50 -2.52
C GLY A 101 9.36 -0.67 -2.91
N LEU A 102 8.05 -0.43 -2.85
CA LEU A 102 7.01 -1.36 -3.33
C LEU A 102 5.95 -0.59 -4.11
N SER A 103 5.58 -1.15 -5.26
CA SER A 103 4.55 -0.61 -6.15
C SER A 103 3.59 -1.74 -6.52
N VAL A 104 2.30 -1.44 -6.48
CA VAL A 104 1.23 -2.36 -6.84
C VAL A 104 0.25 -1.68 -7.79
N ARG A 105 -0.35 -2.46 -8.69
CA ARG A 105 -1.44 -2.03 -9.57
C ARG A 105 -2.50 -3.11 -9.66
N VAL A 106 -3.75 -2.70 -9.53
CA VAL A 106 -4.95 -3.50 -9.79
C VAL A 106 -5.87 -2.69 -10.69
N GLY A 107 -5.93 -3.06 -11.97
CA GLY A 107 -6.71 -2.36 -12.98
C GLY A 107 -6.38 -0.88 -13.09
N ASN A 108 -7.32 -0.05 -12.64
CA ASN A 108 -7.25 1.41 -12.69
C ASN A 108 -6.70 2.04 -11.41
N HIS A 109 -6.24 1.23 -10.46
CA HIS A 109 -5.72 1.69 -9.17
C HIS A 109 -4.26 1.29 -9.04
N ALA A 110 -3.41 2.23 -8.66
CA ALA A 110 -2.01 1.97 -8.41
C ALA A 110 -1.57 2.71 -7.14
N ALA A 111 -0.69 2.08 -6.37
CA ALA A 111 -0.11 2.69 -5.19
C ALA A 111 1.38 2.37 -5.13
N THR A 112 2.17 3.28 -4.59
CA THR A 112 3.63 3.12 -4.47
C THR A 112 4.09 3.76 -3.19
N VAL A 113 4.97 3.08 -2.48
CA VAL A 113 5.70 3.59 -1.32
C VAL A 113 7.19 3.38 -1.56
N VAL A 114 7.99 4.38 -1.20
CA VAL A 114 9.46 4.29 -1.17
C VAL A 114 9.95 4.92 0.13
N ASP A 115 10.73 4.17 0.91
CA ASP A 115 11.39 4.63 2.12
C ASP A 115 12.87 4.92 1.86
N ARG A 116 13.22 6.21 1.93
CA ARG A 116 14.61 6.67 1.83
C ARG A 116 15.18 7.09 3.17
N THR A 117 14.46 6.92 4.27
CA THR A 117 14.89 7.34 5.61
C THR A 117 16.21 6.69 6.06
N PRO A 118 16.54 5.41 5.74
CA PRO A 118 17.85 4.84 6.07
C PRO A 118 19.02 5.54 5.36
N ALA A 119 18.75 6.19 4.22
CA ALA A 119 19.72 6.97 3.46
C ALA A 119 19.66 8.49 3.78
N GLY A 120 18.92 8.89 4.82
CA GLY A 120 18.74 10.29 5.22
C GLY A 120 17.69 11.07 4.42
N GLY A 121 16.90 10.40 3.59
CA GLY A 121 15.75 10.98 2.89
C GLY A 121 14.43 10.85 3.67
N THR A 122 13.30 10.92 2.97
CA THR A 122 11.97 10.74 3.56
C THR A 122 11.29 9.46 3.09
N LEU A 123 10.24 9.05 3.80
CA LEU A 123 9.27 8.11 3.25
C LEU A 123 8.31 8.90 2.35
N SER A 124 8.12 8.39 1.14
CA SER A 124 7.19 8.98 0.17
C SER A 124 6.25 7.93 -0.39
N ALA A 125 4.99 8.30 -0.52
CA ALA A 125 3.95 7.43 -1.01
C ALA A 125 2.97 8.16 -1.92
N ARG A 126 2.36 7.43 -2.85
CA ARG A 126 1.24 7.95 -3.63
C ARG A 126 0.26 6.86 -4.01
N TYR A 127 -1.01 7.26 -4.08
CA TYR A 127 -2.07 6.50 -4.74
C TYR A 127 -2.54 7.28 -5.98
N GLN A 128 -2.67 6.55 -7.08
CA GLN A 128 -3.06 7.06 -8.38
C GLN A 128 -4.25 6.26 -8.94
N MET A 129 -5.15 6.97 -9.62
CA MET A 129 -6.32 6.41 -10.28
C MET A 129 -6.31 6.74 -11.77
N TRP A 130 -6.58 5.74 -12.62
CA TRP A 130 -6.79 5.94 -14.05
C TRP A 130 -8.21 6.45 -14.33
N THR A 131 -8.29 7.60 -15.00
CA THR A 131 -9.56 8.29 -15.32
C THR A 131 -10.15 7.90 -16.68
N GLY A 132 -9.59 6.89 -17.36
CA GLY A 132 -9.89 6.59 -18.76
C GLY A 132 -9.04 7.36 -19.77
N ARG A 133 -8.33 8.40 -19.32
CA ARG A 133 -7.46 9.25 -20.17
C ARG A 133 -6.05 9.41 -19.64
N ARG A 134 -5.93 9.54 -18.33
CA ARG A 134 -4.67 9.74 -17.62
C ARG A 134 -4.73 9.19 -16.21
N TRP A 135 -3.57 8.89 -15.65
CA TRP A 135 -3.40 8.68 -14.23
C TRP A 135 -3.44 10.03 -13.49
N VAL A 136 -4.18 10.06 -12.39
CA VAL A 136 -4.29 11.22 -11.50
C VAL A 136 -3.87 10.77 -10.11
N THR A 137 -3.02 11.57 -9.46
CA THR A 137 -2.67 11.37 -8.06
C THR A 137 -3.82 11.87 -7.19
N GLU A 138 -4.42 10.97 -6.41
CA GLU A 138 -5.54 11.27 -5.51
C GLU A 138 -5.05 11.44 -4.07
N VAL A 139 -4.01 10.70 -3.68
CA VAL A 139 -3.37 10.80 -2.36
C VAL A 139 -1.85 10.79 -2.54
N ALA A 140 -1.16 11.66 -1.81
CA ALA A 140 0.29 11.71 -1.73
C ALA A 140 0.72 11.99 -0.28
N VAL A 141 1.84 11.39 0.13
CA VAL A 141 2.46 11.54 1.45
C VAL A 141 3.97 11.65 1.25
N GLY A 142 4.64 12.53 2.01
CA GLY A 142 6.07 12.80 1.89
C GLY A 142 6.36 14.21 1.35
N ASP A 143 7.65 14.51 1.16
CA ASP A 143 8.07 15.77 0.55
C ASP A 143 7.65 15.83 -0.93
N GLY A 144 7.20 16.99 -1.41
CA GLY A 144 6.66 17.17 -2.75
C GLY A 144 7.66 16.79 -3.85
N ASP A 145 8.94 17.10 -3.65
CA ASP A 145 10.01 16.73 -4.57
C ASP A 145 10.25 15.21 -4.60
N ASP A 146 10.23 14.55 -3.43
CA ASP A 146 10.40 13.11 -3.32
C ASP A 146 9.21 12.32 -3.90
N VAL A 147 7.99 12.82 -3.72
CA VAL A 147 6.77 12.27 -4.33
C VAL A 147 6.78 12.43 -5.85
N GLY A 148 7.29 13.56 -6.34
CA GLY A 148 7.38 13.89 -7.77
C GLY A 148 8.24 12.91 -8.56
N VAL A 149 9.23 12.29 -7.92
CA VAL A 149 10.16 11.33 -8.54
C VAL A 149 9.75 9.86 -8.35
N LEU A 150 8.63 9.56 -7.69
CA LEU A 150 8.12 8.18 -7.60
C LEU A 150 7.78 7.63 -9.01
N PRO A 151 8.06 6.34 -9.28
CA PRO A 151 7.81 5.75 -10.58
C PRO A 151 6.32 5.69 -10.90
N GLY A 152 5.98 5.91 -12.18
CA GLY A 152 4.60 5.82 -12.69
C GLY A 152 3.93 4.47 -12.37
N PRO A 153 2.60 4.38 -12.51
CA PRO A 153 1.88 3.11 -12.37
C PRO A 153 2.48 2.03 -13.27
N LEU A 154 2.63 0.82 -12.73
CA LEU A 154 3.21 -0.32 -13.43
C LEU A 154 2.44 -0.67 -14.69
N ASP A 155 3.12 -1.07 -15.75
CA ASP A 155 2.53 -1.53 -17.00
C ASP A 155 3.26 -2.80 -17.46
N SER A 156 2.51 -3.86 -17.81
CA SER A 156 3.09 -5.15 -18.19
C SER A 156 3.90 -5.08 -19.47
N ASP A 157 3.62 -4.10 -20.33
CA ASP A 157 4.28 -3.93 -21.62
C ASP A 157 5.41 -2.90 -21.58
N ALA A 158 5.61 -2.22 -20.44
CA ALA A 158 6.66 -1.24 -20.25
C ALA A 158 7.85 -1.81 -19.45
N PRO A 159 9.09 -1.39 -19.74
CA PRO A 159 10.22 -1.73 -18.91
C PRO A 159 10.07 -1.10 -17.52
N LEU A 160 10.46 -1.85 -16.48
CA LEU A 160 10.57 -1.32 -15.13
C LEU A 160 11.75 -0.31 -15.03
N PRO A 161 11.69 0.64 -14.08
CA PRO A 161 12.86 1.46 -13.78
C PRO A 161 14.06 0.58 -13.33
N PRO A 162 15.33 1.01 -13.55
CA PRO A 162 16.50 0.13 -13.40
C PRO A 162 16.70 -0.56 -12.04
N SER A 163 16.19 0.02 -10.95
CA SER A 163 16.29 -0.55 -9.59
C SER A 163 15.12 -1.45 -9.20
N TRP A 164 14.10 -1.55 -10.05
CA TRP A 164 12.85 -2.26 -9.79
C TRP A 164 12.86 -3.62 -10.48
N ARG A 165 12.25 -4.59 -9.83
CA ARG A 165 12.02 -5.93 -10.38
C ARG A 165 10.56 -6.30 -10.17
N TRP A 166 10.04 -7.14 -11.07
CA TRP A 166 8.71 -7.68 -10.87
C TRP A 166 8.70 -8.63 -9.66
N ARG A 167 7.64 -8.55 -8.87
CA ARG A 167 7.44 -9.42 -7.72
C ARG A 167 6.55 -10.59 -8.14
N TYR A 168 7.14 -11.79 -8.21
CA TYR A 168 6.44 -13.04 -8.57
C TYR A 168 6.90 -14.21 -7.66
N PRO A 169 6.03 -15.22 -7.43
CA PRO A 169 4.60 -15.20 -7.72
C PRO A 169 3.88 -14.19 -6.82
N LEU A 170 2.77 -13.66 -7.32
CA LEU A 170 1.78 -13.02 -6.46
C LEU A 170 1.04 -14.18 -5.79
N ALA A 171 1.61 -14.69 -4.68
CA ALA A 171 1.09 -15.84 -3.96
C ALA A 171 -0.37 -15.64 -3.50
#